data_AF-A0A4P6U4B8-F1
#
_entry.id   AF-A0A4P6U4B8-F1
#
_cell.length_a   1.000
_cell.length_b   1.000
_cell.length_c   1.000
_cell.angle_alpha   90.00
_cell.angle_beta   90.00
_cell.angle_gamma   90.00
#
_symmetry.space_group_name_H-M   'P 1'
#
loop_
_entity.id
_entity.type
_entity.pdbx_description
1 polymer ?
#
loop_
_entity_poly.entity_id
_entity_poly.type
_entity_poly.pdbx_seq_one_letter_code
_entity_poly.pdbx_strand_id
1 'polypeptide(L)'
;MTYAGKAAKFAFVRVGDTFTTLKNLHTGAYADMADLGGRYAPAEHPVGVGERPVSVPESAVEYVDARGRSVYLTEDGHVLNADGSVRQNPDHAMVEPSANDRSGLNVHAHAGHDNHSAHGAESSERSAVQAHAGRDEAAHGVGSADGSHFSSSKPSVGDGPHSLDHHHVHHPSLGDEHPPDSMHADLESAPLPGHGNKILVELPETRVRRVNGLITHVDGQPASDYLDGLSQRRGAAYLAAKEAGTFPRKQAGACVGAVIDLRTGEVVEGLNGKPGNVIPVDQLHPTLAARYEEIRAQPPHEDHPLGHAEVKAANALLWERAKRGMPDGEEALHEMRASVVFPYLADRVTGVQGRSAPFCANCNHMLRGVPSSHGRFTGYPPSDENWIP
;
A
#
# COMPACT_ATOMS: atom_id res chain seq x y z
N MET A 1 -27.92 -11.10 33.96
CA MET A 1 -26.87 -10.08 34.18
C MET A 1 -25.73 -10.45 33.24
N THR A 2 -25.53 -9.67 32.18
CA THR A 2 -24.71 -10.03 31.02
C THR A 2 -23.41 -9.23 31.09
N TYR A 3 -22.26 -9.90 31.10
CA TYR A 3 -20.96 -9.26 30.94
C TYR A 3 -20.47 -9.47 29.50
N ALA A 4 -20.22 -8.35 28.81
CA ALA A 4 -19.55 -8.31 27.52
C ALA A 4 -18.04 -8.11 27.76
N GLY A 5 -17.22 -9.08 27.37
CA GLY A 5 -15.77 -8.99 27.38
C GLY A 5 -15.26 -8.48 26.02
N LYS A 6 -14.52 -7.36 26.03
CA LYS A 6 -13.88 -6.77 24.84
C LYS A 6 -12.44 -7.33 24.75
N ALA A 7 -12.12 -8.05 23.68
CA ALA A 7 -10.79 -8.60 23.45
C ALA A 7 -9.83 -7.52 22.93
N ALA A 8 -8.67 -7.38 23.57
CA ALA A 8 -7.53 -6.59 23.06
C ALA A 8 -6.55 -7.53 22.33
N LYS A 9 -6.04 -7.12 21.16
CA LYS A 9 -4.98 -7.82 20.42
C LYS A 9 -3.60 -7.24 20.78
N PHE A 10 -2.60 -8.10 20.95
CA PHE A 10 -1.19 -7.74 21.16
C PHE A 10 -0.30 -8.44 20.13
N ALA A 11 0.82 -7.80 19.76
CA ALA A 11 1.88 -8.36 18.92
C ALA A 11 3.16 -8.62 19.74
N PHE A 12 3.89 -9.68 19.40
CA PHE A 12 4.99 -10.22 20.21
C PHE A 12 6.40 -9.99 19.62
N VAL A 13 7.44 -10.13 20.45
CA VAL A 13 8.86 -9.93 20.10
C VAL A 13 9.70 -11.18 20.40
N ARG A 14 10.45 -11.67 19.41
CA ARG A 14 11.43 -12.76 19.56
C ARG A 14 12.66 -12.29 20.35
N VAL A 15 12.89 -12.90 21.51
CA VAL A 15 14.10 -12.68 22.33
C VAL A 15 15.40 -13.07 21.59
N GLY A 16 15.34 -14.02 20.65
CA GLY A 16 16.51 -14.44 19.86
C GLY A 16 17.07 -13.35 18.94
N ASP A 17 16.23 -12.43 18.47
CA ASP A 17 16.65 -11.37 17.54
C ASP A 17 17.40 -10.25 18.28
N THR A 18 17.19 -10.11 19.60
CA THR A 18 17.89 -9.13 20.46
C THR A 18 19.30 -9.57 20.86
N PHE A 19 19.57 -10.88 20.94
CA PHE A 19 20.89 -11.40 21.33
C PHE A 19 21.90 -11.45 20.18
N THR A 20 21.44 -11.47 18.93
CA THR A 20 22.34 -11.49 17.76
C THR A 20 23.02 -10.13 17.55
N THR A 21 22.34 -9.04 17.89
CA THR A 21 22.85 -7.66 17.88
C THR A 21 23.85 -7.35 19.00
N LEU A 22 23.79 -8.08 20.13
CA LEU A 22 24.66 -7.85 21.29
C LEU A 22 26.12 -8.31 21.09
N LYS A 23 26.39 -9.22 20.14
CA LYS A 23 27.76 -9.73 19.92
C LYS A 23 28.71 -8.74 19.22
N ASN A 24 28.19 -7.61 18.72
CA ASN A 24 28.96 -6.67 17.88
C ASN A 24 29.08 -5.25 18.45
N LEU A 25 28.84 -5.04 19.75
CA LEU A 25 28.96 -3.71 20.36
C LEU A 25 30.37 -3.43 20.88
N HIS A 26 30.98 -2.35 20.38
CA HIS A 26 32.13 -1.69 20.99
C HIS A 26 31.68 -0.48 21.81
N THR A 27 32.47 -0.11 22.82
CA THR A 27 32.20 1.03 23.71
C THR A 27 32.02 2.32 22.90
N GLY A 28 30.82 2.88 22.91
CA GLY A 28 30.47 4.13 22.21
C GLY A 28 29.52 3.99 21.00
N ALA A 29 29.05 2.79 20.67
CA ALA A 29 28.02 2.61 19.63
C ALA A 29 26.60 2.62 20.24
N TYR A 30 25.74 3.52 19.75
CA TYR A 30 24.31 3.57 20.07
C TYR A 30 23.56 2.58 19.18
N ALA A 31 22.68 1.76 19.79
CA ALA A 31 21.81 0.86 19.05
C ALA A 31 20.66 1.68 18.44
N ASP A 32 20.78 1.98 17.16
CA ASP A 32 19.68 2.56 16.37
C ASP A 32 18.65 1.45 16.09
N MET A 33 17.58 1.43 16.90
CA MET A 33 16.48 0.46 16.81
C MET A 33 15.21 1.09 16.26
N ALA A 34 15.32 1.92 15.23
CA ALA A 34 14.17 2.56 14.60
C ALA A 34 13.88 1.98 13.20
N ASP A 35 13.50 0.70 13.09
CA ASP A 35 12.80 0.24 11.87
C ASP A 35 11.97 -1.05 11.98
N LEU A 36 11.26 -1.28 13.09
CA LEU A 36 10.35 -2.43 13.23
C LEU A 36 9.06 -2.06 13.97
N GLY A 37 8.10 -1.51 13.22
CA GLY A 37 6.66 -1.55 13.53
C GLY A 37 6.25 -1.21 14.96
N GLY A 38 6.10 0.09 15.26
CA GLY A 38 5.37 0.64 16.41
C GLY A 38 5.77 0.09 17.77
N ARG A 39 6.91 0.53 18.31
CA ARG A 39 7.37 0.14 19.65
C ARG A 39 7.82 1.33 20.48
N TYR A 40 7.77 1.13 21.79
CA TYR A 40 8.15 2.08 22.83
C TYR A 40 9.56 2.62 22.57
N ALA A 41 9.68 3.93 22.36
CA ALA A 41 10.97 4.58 22.22
C ALA A 41 11.44 5.07 23.60
N PRO A 42 12.74 4.94 23.94
CA PRO A 42 13.33 5.74 25.00
C PRO A 42 13.05 7.21 24.68
N ALA A 43 12.64 8.01 25.66
CA ALA A 43 12.43 9.44 25.43
C ALA A 43 13.78 10.09 25.07
N GLU A 44 14.03 10.29 23.77
CA GLU A 44 15.38 10.65 23.33
C GLU A 44 15.81 12.06 23.76
N HIS A 45 14.87 12.97 24.03
CA HIS A 45 15.12 14.29 24.61
C HIS A 45 14.04 14.58 25.68
N PRO A 46 14.37 15.16 26.85
CA PRO A 46 13.38 15.52 27.86
C PRO A 46 12.51 16.66 27.34
N VAL A 47 11.41 16.31 26.67
CA VAL A 47 10.31 17.23 26.39
C VAL A 47 9.78 17.67 27.75
N GLY A 48 9.62 18.99 27.92
CA GLY A 48 9.38 19.69 29.20
C GLY A 48 8.76 18.84 30.30
N VAL A 49 9.58 18.57 31.32
CA VAL A 49 9.29 17.72 32.48
C VAL A 49 7.95 18.11 33.11
N GLY A 50 6.90 17.34 32.83
CA GLY A 50 5.84 17.18 33.82
C GLY A 50 6.46 16.48 35.02
N GLU A 51 6.26 17.00 36.23
CA GLU A 51 6.79 16.36 37.44
C GLU A 51 6.37 14.88 37.47
N ARG A 52 7.36 13.99 37.57
CA ARG A 52 7.13 12.55 37.74
C ARG A 52 6.22 12.37 38.97
N PRO A 53 5.05 11.73 38.85
CA PRO A 53 4.18 11.56 40.00
C PRO A 53 4.85 10.74 41.11
N VAL A 54 4.52 11.08 42.36
CA VAL A 54 5.01 10.37 43.55
C VAL A 54 4.66 8.88 43.54
N SER A 55 3.64 8.49 42.77
CA SER A 55 3.21 7.10 42.57
C SER A 55 4.13 6.28 41.65
N VAL A 56 5.04 6.91 40.90
CA VAL A 56 5.99 6.23 40.01
C VAL A 56 7.34 6.07 40.73
N PRO A 57 7.83 4.83 40.94
CA PRO A 57 9.13 4.62 41.58
C PRO A 57 10.26 5.35 40.85
N GLU A 58 11.26 5.84 41.59
CA GLU A 58 12.42 6.51 41.00
C GLU A 58 13.21 5.61 40.03
N SER A 59 13.22 4.29 40.29
CA SER A 59 13.87 3.29 39.44
C SER A 59 13.12 2.98 38.14
N ALA A 60 11.90 3.47 37.96
CA ALA A 60 11.14 3.21 36.74
C ALA A 60 11.69 4.02 35.55
N VAL A 61 11.90 3.34 34.43
CA VAL A 61 12.41 3.92 33.19
C VAL A 61 11.25 4.47 32.37
N GLU A 62 11.33 5.72 31.94
CA GLU A 62 10.31 6.34 31.10
C GLU A 62 10.43 5.90 29.64
N TYR A 63 9.28 5.62 29.03
CA TYR A 63 9.12 5.28 27.63
C TYR A 63 7.96 6.06 27.04
N VAL A 64 7.96 6.23 25.73
CA VAL A 64 6.83 6.79 24.99
C VAL A 64 6.09 5.65 24.30
N ASP A 65 4.81 5.47 24.61
CA ASP A 65 3.97 4.46 23.95
C ASP A 65 3.69 4.81 22.48
N ALA A 66 3.15 3.87 21.71
CA ALA A 66 2.82 4.08 20.30
C ALA A 66 1.81 5.22 20.03
N ARG A 67 1.20 5.80 21.09
CA ARG A 67 0.30 6.95 21.01
C ARG A 67 0.96 8.25 21.48
N GLY A 68 2.28 8.26 21.65
CA GLY A 68 3.03 9.43 22.10
C GLY A 68 2.87 9.72 23.59
N ARG A 69 2.35 8.79 24.40
CA ARG A 69 2.13 9.02 25.84
C ARG A 69 3.25 8.43 26.68
N SER A 70 3.72 9.17 27.68
CA SER A 70 4.65 8.65 28.68
C SER A 70 4.05 7.46 29.43
N VAL A 71 4.82 6.39 29.50
CA VAL A 71 4.60 5.23 30.36
C VAL A 71 5.90 4.92 31.08
N TYR A 72 5.83 4.20 32.19
CA TYR A 72 7.00 3.84 32.97
C TYR A 72 7.13 2.33 33.10
N LEU A 73 8.31 1.79 32.81
CA LEU A 73 8.65 0.39 33.04
C LEU A 73 9.39 0.26 34.37
N THR A 74 8.79 -0.44 35.31
CA THR A 74 9.40 -0.73 36.62
C THR A 74 10.42 -1.88 36.51
N GLU A 75 11.34 -1.98 37.48
CA GLU A 75 12.31 -3.08 37.54
C GLU A 75 11.65 -4.47 37.62
N ASP A 76 10.49 -4.55 38.28
CA ASP A 76 9.69 -5.79 38.41
C ASP A 76 8.86 -6.11 37.15
N GLY A 77 8.99 -5.31 36.08
CA GLY A 77 8.35 -5.56 34.79
C GLY A 77 6.91 -5.06 34.66
N HIS A 78 6.38 -4.32 35.64
CA HIS A 78 5.10 -3.62 35.49
C HIS A 78 5.24 -2.42 34.55
N VAL A 79 4.20 -2.18 33.76
CA VAL A 79 4.05 -0.95 32.96
C VAL A 79 3.05 -0.05 33.68
N LEU A 80 3.47 1.18 33.99
CA LEU A 80 2.65 2.21 34.62
C LEU A 80 2.26 3.28 33.60
N ASN A 81 1.08 3.87 33.77
CA ASN A 81 0.69 5.08 33.04
C ASN A 81 1.43 6.32 33.58
N ALA A 82 1.28 7.45 32.90
CA ALA A 82 1.85 8.73 33.32
C ALA A 82 1.45 9.15 34.74
N ASP A 83 0.30 8.70 35.27
CA ASP A 83 -0.21 8.98 36.62
C ASP A 83 0.25 7.96 37.69
N GLY A 84 1.07 6.97 37.30
CA GLY A 84 1.55 5.89 38.16
C GLY A 84 0.56 4.74 38.38
N SER A 85 -0.63 4.76 37.75
CA SER A 85 -1.53 3.61 37.77
C SER A 85 -0.98 2.44 36.95
N VAL A 86 -1.17 1.21 37.45
CA VAL A 86 -0.68 0.00 36.76
C VAL A 86 -1.50 -0.22 35.49
N ARG A 87 -0.83 -0.14 34.35
CA ARG A 87 -1.39 -0.46 33.04
C ARG A 87 -1.32 -1.95 32.75
N GLN A 88 -0.23 -2.60 33.13
CA GLN A 88 -0.01 -4.03 32.87
C GLN A 88 0.88 -4.67 33.95
N ASN A 89 0.47 -5.86 34.41
CA ASN A 89 1.29 -6.74 35.23
C ASN A 89 2.10 -7.69 34.34
N PRO A 90 3.31 -8.09 34.75
CA PRO A 90 4.14 -9.03 33.99
C PRO A 90 3.41 -10.35 33.72
N ASP A 91 2.62 -10.84 34.68
CA ASP A 91 1.86 -12.10 34.56
C ASP A 91 0.69 -12.02 33.55
N HIS A 92 0.32 -10.83 33.10
CA HIS A 92 -0.69 -10.62 32.07
C HIS A 92 -0.08 -10.56 30.67
N ALA A 93 1.25 -10.56 30.55
CA ALA A 93 1.90 -10.71 29.26
C ALA A 93 1.71 -12.15 28.77
N MET A 94 1.16 -12.31 27.56
CA MET A 94 1.07 -13.63 26.95
C MET A 94 2.49 -14.20 26.77
N VAL A 95 2.73 -15.38 27.32
CA VAL A 95 4.01 -16.08 27.19
C VAL A 95 4.14 -16.56 25.75
N GLU A 96 5.13 -16.04 25.01
CA GLU A 96 5.43 -16.59 23.69
C GLU A 96 6.09 -17.97 23.83
N PRO A 97 5.62 -18.98 23.07
CA PRO A 97 6.31 -20.27 22.99
C PRO A 97 7.70 -20.05 22.41
N SER A 98 8.69 -20.69 23.04
CA SER A 98 10.09 -20.61 22.67
C SER A 98 10.32 -21.13 21.24
N ALA A 99 11.47 -20.84 20.65
CA ALA A 99 11.83 -21.38 19.34
C ALA A 99 11.77 -22.92 19.29
N ASN A 100 12.00 -23.59 20.42
CA ASN A 100 11.88 -25.05 20.57
C ASN A 100 10.43 -25.53 20.63
N ASP A 101 9.54 -24.77 21.27
CA ASP A 101 8.12 -25.12 21.33
C ASP A 101 7.44 -25.01 19.96
N ARG A 102 7.96 -24.14 19.10
CA ARG A 102 7.46 -23.92 17.73
C ARG A 102 7.87 -25.02 16.75
N SER A 103 9.01 -25.68 16.94
CA SER A 103 9.47 -26.75 16.03
C SER A 103 8.63 -28.03 16.17
N GLY A 104 8.05 -28.29 17.35
CA GLY A 104 7.16 -29.43 17.58
C GLY A 104 5.80 -29.34 16.89
N LEU A 105 5.33 -28.12 16.58
CA LEU A 105 4.00 -27.90 15.98
C LEU A 105 3.95 -28.14 14.47
N ASN A 106 5.09 -28.25 13.78
CA ASN A 106 5.15 -28.32 12.32
C ASN A 106 5.29 -29.75 11.75
N VAL A 107 5.38 -30.78 12.61
CA VAL A 107 5.69 -32.16 12.19
C VAL A 107 4.45 -32.96 11.74
N HIS A 108 3.23 -32.43 11.94
CA HIS A 108 1.99 -33.17 11.64
C HIS A 108 1.26 -32.79 10.34
N ALA A 109 1.80 -31.89 9.51
CA ALA A 109 1.08 -31.40 8.33
C ALA A 109 1.44 -32.09 6.99
N HIS A 110 2.47 -32.94 6.93
CA HIS A 110 2.89 -33.59 5.67
C HIS A 110 3.09 -35.10 5.83
N ALA A 111 1.98 -35.83 5.99
CA ALA A 111 1.96 -37.27 5.78
C ALA A 111 0.61 -37.70 5.20
N GLY A 112 0.60 -38.03 3.91
CA GLY A 112 -0.47 -38.80 3.25
C GLY A 112 -1.19 -38.09 2.11
N HIS A 113 -0.83 -38.40 0.86
CA HIS A 113 -1.58 -39.39 0.10
C HIS A 113 -0.98 -39.62 -1.30
N ASP A 114 -0.71 -40.89 -1.57
CA ASP A 114 -0.08 -41.47 -2.75
C ASP A 114 -1.04 -41.69 -3.95
N ASN A 115 -0.41 -41.69 -5.12
CA ASN A 115 -0.68 -42.37 -6.40
C ASN A 115 -1.82 -43.38 -6.52
N HIS A 116 -2.56 -43.29 -7.65
CA HIS A 116 -3.04 -44.47 -8.41
C HIS A 116 -3.04 -44.29 -9.95
N SER A 117 -2.39 -45.27 -10.57
CA SER A 117 -2.21 -45.71 -11.97
C SER A 117 -3.37 -45.64 -13.00
N ALA A 118 -2.95 -45.39 -14.26
CA ALA A 118 -3.14 -46.16 -15.52
C ALA A 118 -4.51 -46.39 -16.21
N HIS A 119 -4.52 -46.16 -17.53
CA HIS A 119 -5.19 -46.82 -18.69
C HIS A 119 -5.45 -45.73 -19.78
N GLY A 120 -5.28 -45.88 -21.08
CA GLY A 120 -4.92 -46.95 -22.01
C GLY A 120 -4.86 -46.32 -23.43
N ALA A 121 -4.18 -46.99 -24.36
CA ALA A 121 -4.01 -46.56 -25.75
C ALA A 121 -5.27 -46.74 -26.60
N GLU A 122 -5.48 -45.93 -27.65
CA GLU A 122 -5.79 -46.42 -29.00
C GLU A 122 -5.76 -45.32 -30.07
N SER A 123 -5.35 -45.74 -31.25
CA SER A 123 -5.17 -45.04 -32.52
C SER A 123 -6.46 -44.78 -33.30
N SER A 124 -6.51 -43.73 -34.14
CA SER A 124 -6.86 -43.86 -35.56
C SER A 124 -6.76 -42.52 -36.30
N GLU A 125 -6.08 -42.55 -37.45
CA GLU A 125 -6.18 -41.59 -38.54
C GLU A 125 -7.58 -41.63 -39.18
N ARG A 126 -8.08 -40.50 -39.70
CA ARG A 126 -8.51 -40.29 -41.11
C ARG A 126 -9.30 -38.99 -41.33
N SER A 127 -8.80 -38.23 -42.31
CA SER A 127 -9.52 -37.63 -43.44
C SER A 127 -10.64 -36.60 -43.25
N ALA A 128 -10.33 -35.42 -43.81
CA ALA A 128 -11.00 -34.79 -44.96
C ALA A 128 -12.23 -33.87 -44.74
N VAL A 129 -11.99 -32.61 -45.13
CA VAL A 129 -12.80 -31.79 -46.05
C VAL A 129 -14.28 -31.61 -45.71
N GLN A 130 -14.66 -30.41 -45.25
CA GLN A 130 -15.80 -29.73 -45.89
C GLN A 130 -15.74 -28.21 -45.69
N ALA A 131 -15.64 -27.52 -46.82
CA ALA A 131 -15.89 -26.09 -46.95
C ALA A 131 -17.40 -25.84 -46.98
N HIS A 132 -17.85 -24.79 -46.30
CA HIS A 132 -19.09 -24.10 -46.65
C HIS A 132 -18.82 -22.60 -46.73
N ALA A 133 -18.90 -22.12 -47.97
CA ALA A 133 -19.04 -20.73 -48.35
C ALA A 133 -20.54 -20.39 -48.47
N GLY A 134 -20.84 -19.10 -48.32
CA GLY A 134 -22.14 -18.49 -48.60
C GLY A 134 -22.90 -18.14 -47.31
N ARG A 135 -23.50 -16.97 -47.16
CA ARG A 135 -23.81 -15.92 -48.14
C ARG A 135 -24.30 -14.69 -47.37
N ASP A 136 -24.16 -13.54 -48.02
CA ASP A 136 -24.73 -12.24 -47.68
C ASP A 136 -26.21 -12.29 -47.28
N GLU A 137 -26.62 -11.45 -46.34
CA GLU A 137 -27.67 -10.44 -46.59
C GLU A 137 -27.73 -9.35 -45.51
N ALA A 138 -28.10 -8.17 -45.99
CA ALA A 138 -28.14 -6.90 -45.29
C ALA A 138 -29.36 -6.75 -44.36
N ALA A 139 -29.25 -5.84 -43.39
CA ALA A 139 -30.13 -4.67 -43.23
C ALA A 139 -30.21 -4.18 -41.78
N HIS A 140 -30.02 -2.86 -41.65
CA HIS A 140 -30.69 -1.91 -40.76
C HIS A 140 -31.18 -2.35 -39.37
N GLY A 141 -30.62 -1.71 -38.35
CA GLY A 141 -31.20 -1.63 -37.01
C GLY A 141 -30.64 -0.45 -36.23
N VAL A 142 -31.13 0.75 -36.53
CA VAL A 142 -30.92 1.95 -35.70
C VAL A 142 -31.73 1.75 -34.41
N GLY A 143 -31.06 1.62 -33.29
CA GLY A 143 -31.67 1.47 -31.96
C GLY A 143 -30.95 2.34 -30.95
N SER A 144 -31.38 3.61 -30.86
CA SER A 144 -31.20 4.43 -29.66
C SER A 144 -31.95 3.79 -28.49
N ALA A 145 -31.26 3.60 -27.36
CA ALA A 145 -31.90 3.41 -26.07
C ALA A 145 -30.96 3.86 -24.93
N ASP A 146 -31.31 5.00 -24.35
CA ASP A 146 -31.41 5.26 -22.91
C ASP A 146 -30.25 4.92 -21.96
N GLY A 147 -29.49 5.97 -21.62
CA GLY A 147 -29.63 6.63 -20.32
C GLY A 147 -29.65 5.75 -19.05
N SER A 148 -28.48 5.27 -18.61
CA SER A 148 -28.33 4.76 -17.25
C SER A 148 -28.19 5.91 -16.24
N HIS A 149 -29.31 6.29 -15.62
CA HIS A 149 -29.38 7.22 -14.50
C HIS A 149 -28.77 6.60 -13.23
N PHE A 150 -27.70 7.19 -12.70
CA PHE A 150 -27.33 7.05 -11.29
C PHE A 150 -28.13 8.10 -10.49
N SER A 151 -29.32 7.72 -10.03
CA SER A 151 -30.06 8.44 -8.99
C SER A 151 -30.11 7.55 -7.74
N SER A 152 -29.13 7.71 -6.86
CA SER A 152 -29.21 7.18 -5.50
C SER A 152 -29.85 8.23 -4.60
N SER A 153 -31.15 8.04 -4.38
CA SER A 153 -31.99 8.78 -3.43
C SER A 153 -31.50 8.59 -2.00
N LYS A 154 -31.38 9.68 -1.25
CA LYS A 154 -31.25 9.71 0.22
C LYS A 154 -32.55 9.19 0.88
N PRO A 155 -32.43 8.61 2.08
CA PRO A 155 -33.29 9.00 3.17
C PRO A 155 -32.46 9.62 4.31
N SER A 156 -32.88 10.81 4.72
CA SER A 156 -32.55 11.45 5.99
C SER A 156 -33.50 10.93 7.06
N VAL A 157 -33.00 10.51 8.22
CA VAL A 157 -33.53 10.77 9.59
C VAL A 157 -32.56 10.14 10.61
N GLY A 158 -32.14 10.91 11.63
CA GLY A 158 -31.81 10.36 12.96
C GLY A 158 -30.51 10.83 13.62
N ASP A 159 -30.61 11.85 14.46
CA ASP A 159 -29.58 12.40 15.36
C ASP A 159 -29.06 11.41 16.43
N GLY A 160 -27.79 11.57 16.83
CA GLY A 160 -27.23 11.01 18.07
C GLY A 160 -25.69 10.98 18.11
N PRO A 161 -25.00 11.69 19.05
CA PRO A 161 -23.57 11.95 18.95
C PRO A 161 -22.74 10.86 19.66
N HIS A 162 -21.83 10.23 18.92
CA HIS A 162 -20.69 9.50 19.51
C HIS A 162 -19.40 10.00 18.86
N SER A 163 -18.68 10.81 19.65
CA SER A 163 -17.33 11.27 19.36
C SER A 163 -16.40 10.06 19.35
N LEU A 164 -15.91 9.69 18.17
CA LEU A 164 -14.82 8.74 18.00
C LEU A 164 -13.54 9.54 17.80
N ASP A 165 -12.61 9.38 18.73
CA ASP A 165 -11.24 9.91 18.63
C ASP A 165 -10.54 9.30 17.42
N HIS A 166 -10.44 10.10 16.36
CA HIS A 166 -9.68 9.74 15.17
C HIS A 166 -8.20 9.99 15.42
N HIS A 167 -7.43 8.91 15.36
CA HIS A 167 -5.98 8.96 15.30
C HIS A 167 -5.55 9.79 14.09
N HIS A 168 -4.90 10.93 14.36
CA HIS A 168 -4.15 11.68 13.39
C HIS A 168 -3.08 10.77 12.78
N VAL A 169 -3.28 10.35 11.54
CA VAL A 169 -2.16 10.10 10.64
C VAL A 169 -1.39 11.42 10.61
N HIS A 170 -0.11 11.39 10.97
CA HIS A 170 0.79 12.52 10.80
C HIS A 170 0.79 12.88 9.32
N HIS A 171 -0.11 13.77 8.91
CA HIS A 171 0.15 14.62 7.78
C HIS A 171 1.39 15.42 8.17
N PRO A 172 2.47 15.42 7.37
CA PRO A 172 3.45 16.47 7.52
C PRO A 172 2.66 17.77 7.47
N SER A 173 2.78 18.55 8.54
CA SER A 173 2.28 19.92 8.57
C SER A 173 2.73 20.54 7.26
N LEU A 174 1.79 21.06 6.47
CA LEU A 174 2.07 21.98 5.36
C LEU A 174 2.65 23.26 5.98
N GLY A 175 3.85 23.16 6.55
CA GLY A 175 4.72 24.31 6.71
C GLY A 175 4.98 24.83 5.31
N ASP A 176 4.98 26.14 5.16
CA ASP A 176 5.35 26.89 3.96
C ASP A 176 6.84 26.67 3.56
N GLU A 177 7.38 25.48 3.80
CA GLU A 177 8.64 25.06 3.20
C GLU A 177 8.34 24.82 1.73
N HIS A 178 8.72 25.82 0.92
CA HIS A 178 8.75 25.72 -0.52
C HIS A 178 9.32 24.34 -0.89
N PRO A 179 8.61 23.54 -1.71
CA PRO A 179 9.16 22.28 -2.17
C PRO A 179 10.52 22.56 -2.81
N PRO A 180 11.51 21.66 -2.66
CA PRO A 180 12.81 21.86 -3.27
C PRO A 180 12.61 22.16 -4.76
N ASP A 181 13.30 23.19 -5.26
CA ASP A 181 13.15 23.72 -6.63
C ASP A 181 13.19 22.62 -7.71
N SER A 182 13.92 21.53 -7.45
CA SER A 182 14.04 20.37 -8.34
C SER A 182 12.72 19.66 -8.62
N MET A 183 11.84 19.55 -7.63
CA MET A 183 10.54 18.91 -7.75
C MET A 183 9.57 19.76 -8.59
N HIS A 184 9.79 21.08 -8.61
CA HIS A 184 9.08 21.98 -9.52
C HIS A 184 9.49 21.73 -10.97
N ALA A 185 10.79 21.56 -11.23
CA ALA A 185 11.31 21.27 -12.57
C ALA A 185 10.78 19.94 -13.15
N ASP A 186 10.62 18.91 -12.32
CA ASP A 186 10.01 17.64 -12.73
C ASP A 186 8.56 17.83 -13.22
N LEU A 187 7.81 18.72 -12.57
CA LEU A 187 6.42 18.99 -12.96
C LEU A 187 6.31 19.87 -14.20
N GLU A 188 7.19 20.85 -14.35
CA GLU A 188 7.23 21.72 -15.53
C GLU A 188 7.59 20.93 -16.80
N SER A 189 8.45 19.93 -16.65
CA SER A 189 8.83 19.02 -17.73
C SER A 189 7.85 17.85 -17.90
N ALA A 190 7.03 17.55 -16.88
CA ALA A 190 6.06 16.46 -16.95
C ALA A 190 5.03 16.71 -18.08
N PRO A 191 4.64 15.65 -18.80
CA PRO A 191 3.65 15.77 -19.85
C PRO A 191 2.31 16.27 -19.30
N LEU A 192 1.59 17.02 -20.13
CA LEU A 192 0.25 17.50 -19.83
C LEU A 192 -0.69 16.33 -19.47
N PRO A 193 -1.68 16.55 -18.60
CA PRO A 193 -2.74 15.58 -18.32
C PRO A 193 -3.32 15.00 -19.60
N GLY A 194 -3.45 13.67 -19.67
CA GLY A 194 -3.84 13.01 -20.91
C GLY A 194 -3.99 11.52 -20.78
N HIS A 195 -4.26 10.86 -21.91
CA HIS A 195 -4.41 9.41 -21.96
C HIS A 195 -3.07 8.67 -21.82
N GLY A 196 -3.18 7.40 -21.41
CA GLY A 196 -2.07 6.44 -21.37
C GLY A 196 -1.10 6.65 -20.22
N ASN A 197 -0.25 5.65 -20.00
CA ASN A 197 0.87 5.77 -19.07
C ASN A 197 1.89 6.77 -19.61
N LYS A 198 2.56 7.49 -18.71
CA LYS A 198 3.53 8.52 -19.09
C LYS A 198 4.75 8.39 -18.21
N ILE A 199 5.94 8.39 -18.80
CA ILE A 199 7.17 8.61 -18.03
C ILE A 199 7.11 10.07 -17.57
N LEU A 200 7.15 10.27 -16.25
CA LEU A 200 7.17 11.61 -15.66
C LEU A 200 8.59 12.13 -15.56
N VAL A 201 9.50 11.28 -15.08
CA VAL A 201 10.89 11.63 -14.86
C VAL A 201 11.76 10.37 -14.86
N GLU A 202 12.99 10.51 -15.33
CA GLU A 202 14.09 9.60 -15.05
C GLU A 202 15.05 10.33 -14.11
N LEU A 203 15.14 9.87 -12.86
CA LEU A 203 15.91 10.57 -11.83
C LEU A 203 17.41 10.41 -12.08
N PRO A 204 18.17 11.51 -12.30
CA PRO A 204 19.60 11.42 -12.49
C PRO A 204 20.30 11.05 -11.17
N GLU A 205 21.45 10.37 -11.26
CA GLU A 205 22.23 9.94 -10.09
C GLU A 205 22.66 11.11 -9.17
N THR A 206 22.75 12.33 -9.70
CA THR A 206 23.07 13.53 -8.92
C THR A 206 21.98 13.95 -7.94
N ARG A 207 20.74 13.47 -8.14
CA ARG A 207 19.58 13.80 -7.31
C ARG A 207 19.23 12.72 -6.31
N VAL A 208 19.82 11.52 -6.40
CA VAL A 208 19.41 10.39 -5.59
C VAL A 208 20.47 9.94 -4.61
N ARG A 209 20.03 9.44 -3.46
CA ARG A 209 20.87 8.69 -2.52
C ARG A 209 20.40 7.23 -2.49
N ARG A 210 21.34 6.31 -2.64
CA ARG A 210 21.07 4.87 -2.67
C ARG A 210 21.60 4.13 -1.45
N VAL A 211 20.88 3.10 -1.03
CA VAL A 211 21.32 2.09 -0.07
C VAL A 211 21.06 0.72 -0.71
N ASN A 212 22.08 -0.15 -0.74
CA ASN A 212 22.01 -1.46 -1.44
C ASN A 212 21.57 -1.34 -2.92
N GLY A 213 21.98 -0.23 -3.54
CA GLY A 213 21.65 0.13 -4.93
C GLY A 213 20.18 0.53 -5.16
N LEU A 214 19.35 0.65 -4.12
CA LEU A 214 17.98 1.16 -4.21
C LEU A 214 17.94 2.61 -3.78
N ILE A 215 17.18 3.44 -4.49
CA ILE A 215 16.93 4.83 -4.15
C ILE A 215 16.17 4.88 -2.82
N THR A 216 16.74 5.62 -1.86
CA THR A 216 16.12 5.88 -0.56
C THR A 216 15.69 7.33 -0.43
N HIS A 217 16.39 8.25 -1.11
CA HIS A 217 16.10 9.68 -1.07
C HIS A 217 16.25 10.31 -2.46
N VAL A 218 15.46 11.34 -2.71
CA VAL A 218 15.50 12.21 -3.90
C VAL A 218 15.60 13.65 -3.41
N ASP A 219 16.64 14.36 -3.82
CA ASP A 219 16.94 15.74 -3.40
C ASP A 219 16.95 15.93 -1.88
N GLY A 220 17.46 14.93 -1.17
CA GLY A 220 17.52 14.92 0.30
C GLY A 220 16.23 14.50 1.01
N GLN A 221 15.11 14.39 0.29
CA GLN A 221 13.82 13.92 0.85
C GLN A 221 13.69 12.40 0.74
N PRO A 222 13.02 11.70 1.68
CA PRO A 222 12.70 10.29 1.52
C PRO A 222 11.96 10.03 0.20
N ALA A 223 12.27 8.92 -0.47
CA ALA A 223 11.66 8.59 -1.76
C ALA A 223 10.13 8.44 -1.69
N SER A 224 9.59 8.06 -0.52
CA SER A 224 8.15 8.07 -0.25
C SER A 224 7.55 9.47 -0.36
N ASP A 225 8.15 10.43 0.32
CA ASP A 225 7.64 11.78 0.47
C ASP A 225 7.75 12.53 -0.86
N TYR A 226 8.86 12.30 -1.57
CA TYR A 226 9.04 12.78 -2.95
C TYR A 226 7.91 12.27 -3.86
N LEU A 227 7.64 10.96 -3.84
CA LEU A 227 6.63 10.34 -4.70
C LEU A 227 5.20 10.81 -4.35
N ASP A 228 4.92 11.02 -3.07
CA ASP A 228 3.64 11.53 -2.59
C ASP A 228 3.41 12.95 -3.03
N GLY A 229 4.39 13.83 -2.82
CA GLY A 229 4.33 15.21 -3.30
C GLY A 229 4.13 15.26 -4.82
N LEU A 230 4.86 14.42 -5.56
CA LEU A 230 4.70 14.31 -7.01
C LEU A 230 3.28 13.89 -7.38
N SER A 231 2.76 12.83 -6.77
CA SER A 231 1.43 12.29 -7.07
C SER A 231 0.30 13.25 -6.71
N GLN A 232 0.42 13.98 -5.59
CA GLN A 232 -0.54 15.02 -5.21
C GLN A 232 -0.58 16.15 -6.25
N ARG A 233 0.57 16.66 -6.68
CA ARG A 233 0.62 17.74 -7.68
C ARG A 233 0.19 17.28 -9.06
N ARG A 234 0.48 16.04 -9.44
CA ARG A 234 -0.11 15.42 -10.64
C ARG A 234 -1.63 15.33 -10.51
N GLY A 235 -2.16 14.90 -9.37
CA GLY A 235 -3.59 14.94 -9.08
C GLY A 235 -4.20 16.34 -9.26
N ALA A 236 -3.55 17.37 -8.72
CA ALA A 236 -3.96 18.76 -8.87
C ALA A 236 -3.94 19.22 -10.34
N ALA A 237 -2.94 18.79 -11.14
CA ALA A 237 -2.89 19.08 -12.57
C ALA A 237 -4.09 18.48 -13.33
N TYR A 238 -4.51 17.26 -13.01
CA TYR A 238 -5.72 16.64 -13.59
C TYR A 238 -7.03 17.30 -13.13
N LEU A 239 -7.06 17.86 -11.91
CA LEU A 239 -8.17 18.69 -11.45
C LEU A 239 -8.24 20.00 -12.25
N ALA A 240 -7.12 20.71 -12.39
CA ALA A 240 -7.03 21.94 -13.17
C ALA A 240 -7.40 21.71 -14.64
N ALA A 241 -6.94 20.60 -15.26
CA ALA A 241 -7.29 20.26 -16.64
C ALA A 241 -8.78 19.96 -16.82
N LYS A 242 -9.44 19.37 -15.80
CA LYS A 242 -10.90 19.20 -15.80
C LYS A 242 -11.60 20.54 -15.72
N GLU A 243 -11.15 21.44 -14.85
CA GLU A 243 -11.75 22.78 -14.67
C GLU A 243 -11.57 23.67 -15.90
N ALA A 244 -10.42 23.57 -16.56
CA ALA A 244 -10.14 24.23 -17.83
C ALA A 244 -10.85 23.58 -19.04
N GLY A 245 -11.49 22.42 -18.86
CA GLY A 245 -12.16 21.68 -19.93
C GLY A 245 -11.21 20.99 -20.92
N THR A 246 -9.90 20.93 -20.64
CA THR A 246 -8.89 20.33 -21.53
C THR A 246 -8.76 18.83 -21.36
N PHE A 247 -9.09 18.30 -20.17
CA PHE A 247 -9.13 16.85 -19.93
C PHE A 247 -10.26 16.45 -18.95
N PRO A 248 -11.37 15.88 -19.43
CA PRO A 248 -12.53 15.56 -18.60
C PRO A 248 -12.27 14.47 -17.55
N ARG A 249 -12.89 14.58 -16.36
CA ARG A 249 -12.88 13.55 -15.30
C ARG A 249 -13.21 12.14 -15.82
N LYS A 250 -14.18 12.02 -16.73
CA LYS A 250 -14.59 10.73 -17.31
C LYS A 250 -13.46 10.05 -18.10
N GLN A 251 -12.50 10.82 -18.60
CA GLN A 251 -11.33 10.31 -19.30
C GLN A 251 -10.17 9.97 -18.36
N ALA A 252 -10.04 10.65 -17.22
CA ALA A 252 -9.04 10.35 -16.20
C ALA A 252 -9.40 9.12 -15.35
N GLY A 253 -10.69 8.93 -15.06
CA GLY A 253 -11.17 7.89 -14.16
C GLY A 253 -11.14 8.30 -12.69
N ALA A 254 -11.15 7.32 -11.79
CA ALA A 254 -11.21 7.56 -10.35
C ALA A 254 -9.88 8.03 -9.76
N CYS A 255 -8.77 7.37 -10.14
CA CYS A 255 -7.44 7.62 -9.61
C CYS A 255 -6.43 8.04 -10.70
N VAL A 256 -5.45 8.81 -10.27
CA VAL A 256 -4.19 9.08 -10.97
C VAL A 256 -3.05 9.01 -9.97
N GLY A 257 -1.84 8.69 -10.42
CA GLY A 257 -0.65 8.79 -9.58
C GLY A 257 0.56 8.17 -10.24
N ALA A 258 1.61 7.97 -9.46
CA ALA A 258 2.90 7.54 -9.95
C ALA A 258 3.41 6.29 -9.24
N VAL A 259 4.17 5.49 -9.99
CA VAL A 259 5.01 4.41 -9.45
C VAL A 259 6.45 4.75 -9.81
N ILE A 260 7.35 4.63 -8.83
CA ILE A 260 8.80 4.75 -9.01
C ILE A 260 9.43 3.37 -8.95
N ASP A 261 10.34 3.08 -9.86
CA ASP A 261 11.30 2.00 -9.75
C ASP A 261 12.54 2.51 -9.01
N LEU A 262 12.72 2.08 -7.75
CA LEU A 262 13.81 2.52 -6.89
C LEU A 262 15.18 2.00 -7.36
N ARG A 263 15.22 0.98 -8.23
CA ARG A 263 16.47 0.51 -8.82
C ARG A 263 16.92 1.43 -9.95
N THR A 264 16.01 1.82 -10.84
CA THR A 264 16.36 2.59 -12.06
C THR A 264 16.20 4.09 -11.90
N GLY A 265 15.37 4.56 -10.96
CA GLY A 265 14.98 5.96 -10.84
C GLY A 265 13.91 6.41 -11.82
N GLU A 266 13.33 5.48 -12.59
CA GLU A 266 12.24 5.80 -13.52
C GLU A 266 10.90 5.93 -12.78
N VAL A 267 10.15 6.98 -13.11
CA VAL A 267 8.84 7.26 -12.54
C VAL A 267 7.78 7.29 -13.64
N VAL A 268 6.77 6.43 -13.51
CA VAL A 268 5.67 6.32 -14.48
C VAL A 268 4.36 6.74 -13.83
N GLU A 269 3.64 7.65 -14.50
CA GLU A 269 2.25 7.99 -14.22
C GLU A 269 1.31 6.94 -14.79
N GLY A 270 0.34 6.53 -13.97
CA GLY A 270 -0.81 5.75 -14.39
C GLY A 270 -2.12 6.50 -14.13
N LEU A 271 -3.15 6.16 -14.90
CA LEU A 271 -4.53 6.63 -14.67
C LEU A 271 -5.52 5.48 -14.84
N ASN A 272 -6.64 5.55 -14.10
CA ASN A 272 -7.70 4.55 -14.26
C ASN A 272 -8.30 4.59 -15.68
N GLY A 273 -8.57 5.80 -16.16
CA GLY A 273 -9.23 6.04 -17.43
C GLY A 273 -10.73 5.73 -17.42
N LYS A 274 -11.32 5.74 -18.61
CA LYS A 274 -12.72 5.34 -18.82
C LYS A 274 -12.94 3.84 -18.52
N PRO A 275 -14.17 3.40 -18.21
CA PRO A 275 -14.49 1.98 -18.17
C PRO A 275 -14.05 1.28 -19.46
N GLY A 276 -13.42 0.12 -19.31
CA GLY A 276 -12.82 -0.63 -20.43
C GLY A 276 -11.43 -0.17 -20.86
N ASN A 277 -10.90 0.95 -20.32
CA ASN A 277 -9.48 1.27 -20.43
C ASN A 277 -8.68 0.37 -19.48
N VAL A 278 -8.53 -0.90 -19.85
CA VAL A 278 -7.76 -1.90 -19.11
C VAL A 278 -6.53 -2.28 -19.91
N ILE A 279 -5.48 -2.78 -19.23
CA ILE A 279 -4.33 -3.38 -19.91
C ILE A 279 -4.83 -4.59 -20.72
N PRO A 280 -4.64 -4.64 -22.04
CA PRO A 280 -4.91 -5.84 -22.82
C PRO A 280 -4.08 -7.02 -22.28
N VAL A 281 -4.67 -8.22 -22.21
CA VAL A 281 -4.01 -9.39 -21.58
C VAL A 281 -2.69 -9.74 -22.27
N ASP A 282 -2.58 -9.54 -23.58
CA ASP A 282 -1.36 -9.72 -24.38
C ASP A 282 -0.30 -8.64 -24.16
N GLN A 283 -0.65 -7.53 -23.49
CA GLN A 283 0.25 -6.45 -23.10
C GLN A 283 0.53 -6.46 -21.59
N LEU A 284 -0.05 -7.40 -20.85
CA LEU A 284 0.18 -7.58 -19.42
C LEU A 284 1.53 -8.28 -19.21
N HIS A 285 2.39 -7.68 -18.40
CA HIS A 285 3.69 -8.24 -18.07
C HIS A 285 3.52 -9.61 -17.42
N PRO A 286 4.32 -10.64 -17.78
CA PRO A 286 4.16 -12.01 -17.28
C PRO A 286 4.04 -12.12 -15.75
N THR A 287 4.83 -11.33 -15.01
CA THR A 287 4.77 -11.25 -13.54
C THR A 287 3.39 -10.84 -13.02
N LEU A 288 2.74 -9.85 -13.65
CA LEU A 288 1.40 -9.42 -13.26
C LEU A 288 0.32 -10.33 -13.86
N ALA A 289 0.57 -10.94 -15.02
CA ALA A 289 -0.33 -11.91 -15.63
C ALA A 289 -0.56 -13.11 -14.72
N ALA A 290 0.51 -13.68 -14.15
CA ALA A 290 0.41 -14.77 -13.19
C ALA A 290 -0.52 -14.41 -12.00
N ARG A 291 -0.37 -13.21 -11.45
CA ARG A 291 -1.21 -12.73 -10.33
C ARG A 291 -2.65 -12.44 -10.74
N TYR A 292 -2.86 -11.93 -11.96
CA TYR A 292 -4.19 -11.70 -12.50
C TYR A 292 -4.96 -13.01 -12.68
N GLU A 293 -4.30 -14.05 -13.19
CA GLU A 293 -4.92 -15.37 -13.39
C GLU A 293 -5.43 -15.98 -12.07
N GLU A 294 -4.79 -15.70 -10.93
CA GLU A 294 -5.24 -16.16 -9.61
C GLU A 294 -6.59 -15.56 -9.19
N ILE A 295 -6.91 -14.34 -9.61
CA ILE A 295 -8.11 -13.62 -9.15
C ILE A 295 -9.15 -13.35 -10.24
N ARG A 296 -8.84 -13.56 -11.53
CA ARG A 296 -9.73 -13.19 -12.64
C ARG A 296 -11.13 -13.84 -12.57
N ALA A 297 -11.24 -15.03 -11.99
CA ALA A 297 -12.51 -15.75 -11.88
C ALA A 297 -13.37 -15.23 -10.70
N GLN A 298 -12.72 -14.77 -9.63
CA GLN A 298 -13.35 -14.30 -8.40
C GLN A 298 -12.54 -13.13 -7.82
N PRO A 299 -12.66 -11.93 -8.40
CA PRO A 299 -11.84 -10.80 -7.98
C PRO A 299 -12.25 -10.35 -6.56
N PRO A 300 -11.27 -10.06 -5.67
CA PRO A 300 -11.54 -9.52 -4.33
C PRO A 300 -12.33 -8.21 -4.28
N HIS A 301 -12.38 -7.46 -5.37
CA HIS A 301 -13.08 -6.18 -5.51
C HIS A 301 -13.80 -6.12 -6.87
N GLU A 302 -14.91 -5.37 -6.95
CA GLU A 302 -15.76 -5.31 -8.15
C GLU A 302 -15.10 -4.63 -9.36
N ASP A 303 -14.30 -3.58 -9.14
CA ASP A 303 -13.56 -2.90 -10.21
C ASP A 303 -12.51 -3.81 -10.88
N HIS A 304 -12.37 -3.69 -12.20
CA HIS A 304 -11.43 -4.51 -12.96
C HIS A 304 -9.96 -4.19 -12.60
N PRO A 305 -9.16 -5.15 -12.10
CA PRO A 305 -7.80 -4.91 -11.58
C PRO A 305 -6.87 -4.24 -12.62
N LEU A 306 -6.92 -4.68 -13.87
CA LEU A 306 -6.09 -4.14 -14.95
C LEU A 306 -6.50 -2.71 -15.40
N GLY A 307 -7.57 -2.18 -14.82
CA GLY A 307 -8.00 -0.80 -15.04
C GLY A 307 -7.31 0.20 -14.12
N HIS A 308 -6.62 -0.24 -13.07
CA HIS A 308 -6.16 0.64 -11.99
C HIS A 308 -4.84 1.34 -12.33
N ALA A 309 -4.72 2.60 -11.91
CA ALA A 309 -3.59 3.48 -12.22
C ALA A 309 -2.23 2.85 -11.82
N GLU A 310 -2.13 2.40 -10.57
CA GLU A 310 -0.93 1.79 -10.00
C GLU A 310 -0.52 0.49 -10.72
N VAL A 311 -1.49 -0.34 -11.12
CA VAL A 311 -1.24 -1.59 -11.84
C VAL A 311 -0.69 -1.30 -13.24
N LYS A 312 -1.22 -0.28 -13.92
CA LYS A 312 -0.74 0.15 -15.24
C LYS A 312 0.66 0.73 -15.20
N ALA A 313 0.97 1.55 -14.20
CA ALA A 313 2.29 2.14 -14.03
C ALA A 313 3.33 1.06 -13.68
N ALA A 314 3.03 0.15 -12.75
CA ALA A 314 3.91 -0.98 -12.44
C ALA A 314 4.12 -1.90 -13.65
N ASN A 315 3.06 -2.19 -14.43
CA ASN A 315 3.17 -2.95 -15.67
C ASN A 315 4.16 -2.32 -16.66
N ALA A 316 4.11 -1.00 -16.83
CA ALA A 316 5.03 -0.28 -17.69
C ALA A 316 6.48 -0.38 -17.20
N LEU A 317 6.72 -0.17 -15.90
CA LEU A 317 8.07 -0.27 -15.32
C LEU A 317 8.67 -1.68 -15.46
N LEU A 318 7.87 -2.73 -15.28
CA LEU A 318 8.34 -4.11 -15.51
C LEU A 318 8.75 -4.33 -16.97
N TRP A 319 7.96 -3.83 -17.93
CA TRP A 319 8.34 -3.89 -19.34
C TRP A 319 9.60 -3.07 -19.65
N GLU A 320 9.82 -1.93 -19.00
CA GLU A 320 11.06 -1.16 -19.16
C GLU A 320 12.28 -1.92 -18.62
N ARG A 321 12.15 -2.63 -17.49
CA ARG A 321 13.19 -3.55 -17.02
C ARG A 321 13.48 -4.65 -18.03
N ALA A 322 12.44 -5.30 -18.54
CA ALA A 322 12.56 -6.37 -19.54
C ALA A 322 13.34 -5.90 -20.78
N LYS A 323 12.99 -4.72 -21.30
CA LYS A 323 13.69 -4.10 -22.45
C LYS A 323 15.17 -3.85 -22.18
N ARG A 324 15.55 -3.56 -20.93
CA ARG A 324 16.94 -3.35 -20.50
C ARG A 324 17.67 -4.63 -20.12
N GLY A 325 17.01 -5.80 -20.19
CA GLY A 325 17.57 -7.07 -19.75
C GLY A 325 17.79 -7.13 -18.23
N MET A 326 17.03 -6.35 -17.46
CA MET A 326 17.06 -6.35 -16.00
C MET A 326 16.05 -7.37 -15.42
N PRO A 327 16.25 -7.84 -14.18
CA PRO A 327 15.25 -8.67 -13.50
C PRO A 327 13.90 -7.94 -13.39
N ASP A 328 12.86 -8.55 -13.95
CA ASP A 328 11.48 -8.05 -14.07
C ASP A 328 10.45 -9.02 -13.40
N GLY A 329 10.95 -9.97 -12.61
CA GLY A 329 10.15 -10.93 -11.86
C GLY A 329 9.51 -10.36 -10.59
N GLU A 330 9.05 -11.23 -9.69
CA GLU A 330 8.41 -10.83 -8.43
C GLU A 330 9.29 -9.93 -7.56
N GLU A 331 10.60 -10.21 -7.48
CA GLU A 331 11.56 -9.39 -6.75
C GLU A 331 11.64 -7.94 -7.26
N ALA A 332 11.38 -7.71 -8.56
CA ALA A 332 11.36 -6.37 -9.12
C ALA A 332 10.26 -5.48 -8.50
N LEU A 333 9.14 -6.08 -8.10
CA LEU A 333 8.04 -5.36 -7.48
C LEU A 333 8.40 -4.86 -6.07
N HIS A 334 9.27 -5.56 -5.35
CA HIS A 334 9.78 -5.12 -4.04
C HIS A 334 10.72 -3.91 -4.15
N GLU A 335 11.22 -3.64 -5.35
CA GLU A 335 12.05 -2.49 -5.67
C GLU A 335 11.25 -1.32 -6.27
N MET A 336 9.92 -1.42 -6.30
CA MET A 336 9.03 -0.33 -6.73
C MET A 336 8.30 0.27 -5.54
N ARG A 337 7.82 1.50 -5.67
CA ARG A 337 6.89 2.14 -4.72
C ARG A 337 5.81 2.89 -5.48
N ALA A 338 4.59 2.88 -4.96
CA ALA A 338 3.45 3.55 -5.58
C ALA A 338 2.86 4.63 -4.67
N SER A 339 2.40 5.71 -5.28
CA SER A 339 1.55 6.72 -4.67
C SER A 339 0.46 7.12 -5.65
N VAL A 340 -0.79 6.96 -5.26
CA VAL A 340 -1.95 7.29 -6.09
C VAL A 340 -2.97 8.11 -5.30
N VAL A 341 -3.69 8.97 -6.00
CA VAL A 341 -4.66 9.90 -5.42
C VAL A 341 -5.98 9.85 -6.17
N PHE A 342 -7.07 10.17 -5.48
CA PHE A 342 -8.38 10.48 -6.05
C PHE A 342 -8.46 12.01 -6.31
N PRO A 343 -8.06 12.52 -7.48
CA PRO A 343 -7.88 13.96 -7.72
C PRO A 343 -9.17 14.77 -7.60
N TYR A 344 -10.34 14.12 -7.71
CA TYR A 344 -11.66 14.76 -7.72
C TYR A 344 -12.47 14.51 -6.44
N LEU A 345 -11.86 13.89 -5.44
CA LEU A 345 -12.48 13.69 -4.13
C LEU A 345 -11.75 14.59 -3.13
N ALA A 346 -12.54 15.28 -2.32
CA ALA A 346 -12.02 15.98 -1.17
C ALA A 346 -11.48 14.96 -0.15
N ASP A 347 -10.34 15.29 0.43
CA ASP A 347 -9.84 14.62 1.62
C ASP A 347 -10.86 14.74 2.75
N ARG A 348 -11.02 13.66 3.52
CA ARG A 348 -12.09 13.56 4.52
C ARG A 348 -11.81 14.41 5.77
N VAL A 349 -10.54 14.70 6.04
CA VAL A 349 -10.12 15.41 7.25
C VAL A 349 -9.98 16.90 6.94
N THR A 350 -9.25 17.23 5.88
CA THR A 350 -8.90 18.60 5.52
C THR A 350 -9.92 19.26 4.59
N GLY A 351 -10.73 18.48 3.87
CA GLY A 351 -11.67 18.98 2.86
C GLY A 351 -11.01 19.45 1.56
N VAL A 352 -9.67 19.41 1.46
CA VAL A 352 -8.91 19.82 0.27
C VAL A 352 -9.07 18.77 -0.85
N GLN A 353 -9.18 19.20 -2.10
CA GLN A 353 -9.27 18.28 -3.24
C GLN A 353 -7.97 17.47 -3.42
N GLY A 354 -8.10 16.19 -3.80
CA GLY A 354 -6.96 15.30 -3.99
C GLY A 354 -6.74 14.39 -2.78
N ARG A 355 -7.71 13.50 -2.53
CA ARG A 355 -7.63 12.52 -1.44
C ARG A 355 -6.63 11.41 -1.75
N SER A 356 -5.82 11.01 -0.77
CA SER A 356 -5.01 9.79 -0.86
C SER A 356 -5.84 8.57 -1.25
N ALA A 357 -5.33 7.78 -2.18
CA ALA A 357 -5.97 6.56 -2.65
C ALA A 357 -5.18 5.34 -2.15
N PRO A 358 -5.65 4.64 -1.11
CA PRO A 358 -5.10 3.33 -0.77
C PRO A 358 -5.34 2.32 -1.89
N PHE A 359 -4.49 1.31 -1.95
CA PHE A 359 -4.75 0.15 -2.81
C PHE A 359 -6.04 -0.54 -2.37
N CYS A 360 -6.94 -0.83 -3.32
CA CYS A 360 -8.06 -1.74 -3.06
C CYS A 360 -7.58 -3.20 -2.97
N ALA A 361 -8.48 -4.12 -2.59
CA ALA A 361 -8.15 -5.54 -2.48
C ALA A 361 -7.57 -6.16 -3.76
N ASN A 362 -8.05 -5.72 -4.93
CA ASN A 362 -7.50 -6.13 -6.22
C ASN A 362 -6.05 -5.64 -6.41
N CYS A 363 -5.76 -4.37 -6.11
CA CYS A 363 -4.41 -3.81 -6.21
C CYS A 363 -3.45 -4.41 -5.18
N ASN A 364 -3.92 -4.66 -3.96
CA ASN A 364 -3.15 -5.38 -2.94
C ASN A 364 -2.69 -6.75 -3.44
N HIS A 365 -3.57 -7.48 -4.14
CA HIS A 365 -3.22 -8.76 -4.75
C HIS A 365 -2.25 -8.60 -5.92
N MET A 366 -2.60 -7.76 -6.90
CA MET A 366 -1.80 -7.54 -8.11
C MET A 366 -0.39 -7.02 -7.80
N LEU A 367 -0.25 -6.15 -6.81
CA LEU A 367 0.98 -5.44 -6.47
C LEU A 367 1.54 -5.87 -5.10
N ARG A 368 1.32 -7.13 -4.71
CA ARG A 368 2.01 -7.74 -3.57
C ARG A 368 3.53 -7.48 -3.68
N GLY A 369 4.13 -6.94 -2.62
CA GLY A 369 5.54 -6.54 -2.59
C GLY A 369 5.79 -5.05 -2.88
N VAL A 370 4.95 -4.37 -3.67
CA VAL A 370 5.06 -2.92 -3.92
C VAL A 370 4.51 -2.15 -2.73
N PRO A 371 5.28 -1.34 -1.99
CA PRO A 371 4.75 -0.45 -0.96
C PRO A 371 3.85 0.63 -1.56
N SER A 372 2.72 0.89 -0.91
CA SER A 372 1.82 2.00 -1.19
C SER A 372 2.07 3.07 -0.15
N SER A 373 2.25 4.32 -0.55
CA SER A 373 2.39 5.41 0.41
C SER A 373 1.10 5.71 1.20
N HIS A 374 -0.03 5.22 0.72
CA HIS A 374 -1.34 5.47 1.31
C HIS A 374 -1.97 4.20 1.86
N GLY A 375 -1.19 3.17 2.20
CA GLY A 375 -1.72 1.89 2.67
C GLY A 375 -2.50 1.09 1.63
N ARG A 376 -3.14 0.02 2.10
CA ARG A 376 -3.86 -0.95 1.28
C ARG A 376 -4.95 -1.68 2.06
N PHE A 377 -5.99 -2.09 1.34
CA PHE A 377 -7.02 -3.00 1.84
C PHE A 377 -6.76 -4.44 1.38
N THR A 378 -6.93 -5.41 2.26
CA THR A 378 -6.82 -6.84 1.96
C THR A 378 -8.14 -7.50 1.57
N GLY A 379 -9.26 -6.80 1.71
CA GLY A 379 -10.60 -7.30 1.38
C GLY A 379 -11.57 -6.19 0.97
N TYR A 380 -12.78 -6.59 0.58
CA TYR A 380 -13.89 -5.71 0.22
C TYR A 380 -15.18 -6.16 0.94
N PRO A 381 -16.00 -5.24 1.49
CA PRO A 381 -15.82 -3.79 1.51
C PRO A 381 -14.61 -3.34 2.36
N PRO A 382 -14.06 -2.13 2.14
CA PRO A 382 -12.99 -1.58 2.96
C PRO A 382 -13.42 -1.41 4.42
N SER A 383 -12.56 -1.80 5.36
CA SER A 383 -12.80 -1.72 6.81
C SER A 383 -11.48 -1.64 7.59
N ASP A 384 -11.54 -1.28 8.87
CA ASP A 384 -10.35 -1.27 9.73
C ASP A 384 -9.75 -2.67 9.92
N GLU A 385 -10.56 -3.73 9.82
CA GLU A 385 -10.11 -5.11 9.99
C GLU A 385 -9.27 -5.62 8.82
N ASN A 386 -9.45 -5.04 7.63
CA ASN A 386 -8.72 -5.39 6.41
C ASN A 386 -7.79 -4.28 5.94
N TRP A 387 -7.48 -3.31 6.80
CA TRP A 387 -6.55 -2.22 6.53
C TRP A 387 -5.11 -2.56 6.90
N ILE A 388 -4.18 -2.25 6.00
CA ILE A 388 -2.74 -2.22 6.27
C ILE A 388 -2.27 -0.80 5.93
N PRO A 389 -1.72 -0.05 6.90
CA PRO A 389 -1.28 1.33 6.68
C PRO A 389 -0.14 1.44 5.67
#